data_AF-A0A419YNY6-F1
#
_entry.id   AF-A0A419YNY6-F1
#
_cell.length_a   1.000
_cell.length_b   1.000
_cell.length_c   1.000
_cell.angle_alpha   90.00
_cell.angle_beta   90.00
_cell.angle_gamma   90.00
#
_symmetry.space_group_name_H-M   'P 1'
#
loop_
_entity.id
_entity.type
_entity.pdbx_description
1 polymer ?
#
loop_
_entity_poly.entity_id
_entity_poly.type
_entity_poly.pdbx_seq_one_letter_code
_entity_poly.pdbx_strand_id
1 'polypeptide(L)'
;MPQQTECPNCAEPLGPQDAFCGTCGTALTGPPTLRDLPVVPSCPHCGSAELADGWCQRCGHAQPRERDHQERESAGVAAVSDRGLRHHRNEDAFTVATAEGPDGAPAVLAVVCDGVSSSSRPDEASATAVTAAADSLVTALRAGREPGQAMREAIGAANRAVSALAADGTPIEGRHSNAPACTYVSAISAAGLVTIGWVGDTRAYWIPDDRESAEPYRLTEDDSWAARMVAAKLMAEAEAYADPRAHAITGWLGADAEDLDPHTVSFTPHVPGVLLICTDGLWNYAEAATDLASVVRADARTEPLATARELVRFAVERGGHDNITVAVLPIDPPAARATHDATVLDVPLPRAADPDATIPLRQVAEPART
;
A
#
# COMPACT_ATOMS: atom_id res chain seq x y z
N MET A 1 -3.49 18.50 -48.99
CA MET A 1 -4.66 18.08 -49.79
C MET A 1 -5.48 19.34 -50.08
N PRO A 2 -6.06 19.53 -51.27
CA PRO A 2 -6.95 20.66 -51.50
C PRO A 2 -8.11 20.58 -50.49
N GLN A 3 -8.38 21.68 -49.76
CA GLN A 3 -9.53 21.75 -48.86
C GLN A 3 -10.80 21.65 -49.70
N GLN A 4 -11.67 20.68 -49.39
CA GLN A 4 -13.00 20.59 -49.99
C GLN A 4 -13.81 21.80 -49.52
N THR A 5 -14.17 22.68 -50.46
CA THR A 5 -14.96 23.89 -50.19
C THR A 5 -16.46 23.69 -50.41
N GLU A 6 -16.86 22.52 -50.93
CA GLU A 6 -18.25 22.17 -51.22
C GLU A 6 -18.51 20.70 -50.86
N CYS A 7 -19.73 20.42 -50.38
CA CYS A 7 -20.15 19.07 -50.02
C CYS A 7 -20.20 18.17 -51.26
N PRO A 8 -19.54 17.01 -51.28
CA PRO A 8 -19.50 16.13 -52.45
C PRO A 8 -20.86 15.49 -52.78
N ASN A 9 -21.83 15.55 -51.87
CA ASN A 9 -23.14 14.93 -52.03
C ASN A 9 -24.24 15.92 -52.48
N CYS A 10 -24.25 17.14 -51.94
CA CYS A 10 -25.31 18.12 -52.23
C CYS A 10 -24.81 19.49 -52.71
N ALA A 11 -23.49 19.65 -52.90
CA ALA A 11 -22.84 20.88 -53.35
C ALA A 11 -23.06 22.12 -52.44
N GLU A 12 -23.47 21.93 -51.18
CA GLU A 12 -23.55 23.01 -50.20
C GLU A 12 -22.13 23.54 -49.89
N PRO A 13 -21.93 24.87 -49.79
CA PRO A 13 -20.65 25.44 -49.37
C PRO A 13 -20.26 24.98 -47.96
N LEU A 14 -19.00 24.59 -47.78
CA LEU A 14 -18.48 24.09 -46.51
C LEU A 14 -17.51 25.08 -45.87
N GLY A 15 -17.64 25.27 -44.56
CA GLY A 15 -16.66 25.95 -43.74
C GLY A 15 -15.39 25.10 -43.55
N PRO A 16 -14.22 25.73 -43.34
CA PRO A 16 -12.94 25.03 -43.21
C PRO A 16 -12.81 24.14 -41.96
N GLN A 17 -13.81 24.14 -41.06
CA GLN A 17 -13.85 23.31 -39.86
C GLN A 17 -15.07 22.36 -39.82
N ASP A 18 -15.83 22.26 -40.91
CA ASP A 18 -17.01 21.41 -40.96
C ASP A 18 -16.61 19.93 -41.04
N ALA A 19 -16.99 19.14 -40.03
CA ALA A 19 -16.80 17.70 -40.02
C ALA A 19 -17.94 16.96 -40.77
N PHE A 20 -19.06 17.64 -41.00
CA PHE A 20 -20.26 17.14 -41.70
C PHE A 20 -20.98 18.28 -42.41
N CYS A 21 -21.68 17.96 -43.50
CA CYS A 21 -22.53 18.93 -44.19
C CYS A 21 -23.80 19.23 -43.37
N GLY A 22 -24.02 20.49 -43.02
CA GLY A 22 -25.21 20.92 -42.26
C GLY A 22 -26.55 20.72 -42.99
N THR A 23 -26.55 20.61 -44.31
CA THR A 23 -27.77 20.43 -45.12
C THR A 23 -28.15 18.96 -45.28
N CYS A 24 -27.21 18.11 -45.71
CA CYS A 24 -27.51 16.70 -46.05
C CYS A 24 -26.91 15.67 -45.08
N GLY A 25 -26.13 16.11 -44.10
CA GLY A 25 -25.54 15.23 -43.07
C GLY A 25 -24.37 14.37 -43.53
N THR A 26 -23.84 14.58 -44.76
CA THR A 26 -22.68 13.83 -45.25
C THR A 26 -21.42 14.13 -44.43
N ALA A 27 -20.80 13.10 -43.86
CA ALA A 27 -19.54 13.20 -43.14
C ALA A 27 -18.38 13.52 -44.10
N LEU A 28 -17.55 14.49 -43.72
CA LEU A 28 -16.45 15.04 -44.54
C LEU A 28 -15.07 14.53 -44.09
N THR A 29 -14.99 14.06 -42.84
CA THR A 29 -13.89 13.26 -42.31
C THR A 29 -14.32 11.79 -42.31
N GLY A 30 -13.41 10.89 -42.67
CA GLY A 30 -13.69 9.45 -42.81
C GLY A 30 -14.31 8.82 -41.55
N PRO A 31 -14.90 7.62 -41.65
CA PRO A 31 -15.64 7.02 -40.53
C PRO A 31 -14.75 6.90 -39.28
N PRO A 32 -15.28 7.25 -38.09
CA PRO A 32 -14.52 7.13 -36.85
C PRO A 32 -14.15 5.67 -36.60
N THR A 33 -12.90 5.43 -36.21
CA THR A 33 -12.46 4.11 -35.74
C THR A 33 -13.15 3.79 -34.42
N LEU A 34 -13.48 2.52 -34.19
CA LEU A 34 -14.17 1.96 -33.01
C LEU A 34 -13.55 2.29 -31.62
N ARG A 35 -12.49 3.09 -31.54
CA ARG A 35 -11.82 3.52 -30.29
C ARG A 35 -12.32 4.86 -29.73
N ASP A 36 -13.16 5.60 -30.44
CA ASP A 36 -13.59 6.95 -30.03
C ASP A 36 -15.10 7.05 -29.69
N LEU A 37 -15.79 5.92 -29.49
CA LEU A 37 -17.14 5.96 -28.94
C LEU A 37 -17.05 6.14 -27.42
N PRO A 38 -17.76 7.12 -26.82
CA PRO A 38 -17.84 7.21 -25.37
C PRO A 38 -18.44 5.90 -24.85
N VAL A 39 -17.68 5.18 -24.02
CA VAL A 39 -18.20 4.04 -23.28
C VAL A 39 -19.22 4.61 -22.30
N VAL A 40 -20.51 4.40 -22.60
CA VAL A 40 -21.57 4.79 -21.67
C VAL A 40 -21.44 3.86 -20.46
N PRO A 41 -21.20 4.39 -19.24
CA PRO A 41 -21.13 3.54 -18.05
C PRO A 41 -22.46 2.79 -17.90
N SER A 42 -22.37 1.48 -17.70
CA SER A 42 -23.53 0.60 -17.54
C SER A 42 -23.43 -0.12 -16.21
N CYS A 43 -24.59 -0.45 -15.65
CA CYS A 43 -24.69 -1.14 -14.38
C CYS A 43 -24.02 -2.52 -14.47
N PRO A 44 -23.01 -2.83 -13.64
CA PRO A 44 -22.31 -4.12 -13.71
C PRO A 44 -23.21 -5.30 -13.34
N HIS A 45 -24.33 -5.06 -12.66
CA HIS A 45 -25.26 -6.10 -12.23
C HIS A 45 -26.32 -6.44 -13.29
N CYS A 46 -26.86 -5.45 -14.01
CA CYS A 46 -27.98 -5.67 -14.94
C CYS A 46 -27.75 -5.13 -16.36
N GLY A 47 -26.61 -4.51 -16.64
CA GLY A 47 -26.25 -3.92 -17.93
C GLY A 47 -27.03 -2.65 -18.29
N SER A 48 -27.85 -2.10 -17.38
CA SER A 48 -28.62 -0.87 -17.66
C SER A 48 -27.72 0.36 -17.69
N ALA A 49 -27.91 1.24 -18.68
CA ALA A 49 -27.28 2.56 -18.72
C ALA A 49 -28.04 3.61 -17.87
N GLU A 50 -29.16 3.24 -17.27
CA GLU A 50 -29.97 4.14 -16.42
C GLU A 50 -29.32 4.24 -15.04
N LEU A 51 -28.32 5.12 -14.93
CA LEU A 51 -27.58 5.41 -13.70
C LEU A 51 -27.91 6.83 -13.23
N ALA A 52 -28.30 6.99 -11.97
CA ALA A 52 -28.50 8.30 -11.34
C ALA A 52 -28.16 8.25 -9.85
N ASP A 53 -27.54 9.32 -9.35
CA ASP A 53 -27.14 9.50 -7.94
C ASP A 53 -26.30 8.36 -7.34
N GLY A 54 -25.49 7.68 -8.18
CA GLY A 54 -24.71 6.52 -7.75
C GLY A 54 -25.51 5.23 -7.62
N TRP A 55 -26.72 5.16 -8.18
CA TRP A 55 -27.58 3.97 -8.17
C TRP A 55 -28.05 3.61 -9.58
N CYS A 56 -28.21 2.31 -9.85
CA CYS A 56 -28.88 1.85 -11.06
C CYS A 56 -30.40 1.99 -10.88
N GLN A 57 -31.03 2.76 -11.75
CA GLN A 57 -32.47 3.01 -11.70
C GLN A 57 -33.32 1.79 -12.09
N ARG A 58 -32.73 0.81 -12.79
CA ARG A 58 -33.40 -0.42 -13.18
C ARG A 58 -33.39 -1.50 -12.10
N CYS A 59 -32.24 -1.75 -11.49
CA CYS A 59 -32.08 -2.84 -10.51
C CYS A 59 -31.89 -2.39 -9.07
N GLY A 60 -31.75 -1.07 -8.83
CA GLY A 60 -31.59 -0.51 -7.48
C GLY A 60 -30.22 -0.75 -6.85
N HIS A 61 -29.27 -1.38 -7.53
CA HIS A 61 -27.92 -1.57 -6.99
C HIS A 61 -27.11 -0.27 -7.00
N ALA A 62 -26.39 -0.02 -5.91
CA ALA A 62 -25.37 1.02 -5.85
C ALA A 62 -24.32 0.77 -6.94
N GLN A 63 -23.90 1.84 -7.61
CA GLN A 63 -22.82 1.79 -8.58
C GLN A 63 -21.49 1.75 -7.86
N PRO A 64 -20.54 0.90 -8.29
CA PRO A 64 -19.20 0.90 -7.75
C PRO A 64 -18.62 2.31 -7.81
N ARG A 65 -18.10 2.78 -6.69
CA ARG A 65 -17.34 4.04 -6.66
C ARG A 65 -15.94 3.77 -7.17
N GLU A 66 -15.27 4.81 -7.66
CA GLU A 66 -13.89 4.72 -8.16
C GLU A 66 -12.94 4.08 -7.13
N ARG A 67 -13.14 4.37 -5.84
CA ARG A 67 -12.33 3.82 -4.76
C ARG A 67 -12.76 2.43 -4.27
N ASP A 68 -13.92 1.90 -4.69
CA ASP A 68 -14.42 0.63 -4.19
C ASP A 68 -13.52 -0.55 -4.58
N HIS A 69 -12.84 -0.44 -5.72
CA HIS A 69 -11.82 -1.39 -6.16
C HIS A 69 -10.79 -0.65 -7.01
N GLN A 70 -9.53 -0.68 -6.58
CA GLN A 70 -8.43 0.02 -7.24
C GLN A 70 -7.27 -0.94 -7.43
N GLU A 71 -6.65 -0.88 -8.61
CA GLU A 71 -5.47 -1.66 -8.94
C GLU A 71 -4.42 -0.74 -9.55
N ARG A 72 -3.15 -0.93 -9.17
CA ARG A 72 -2.04 -0.19 -9.76
C ARG A 72 -0.84 -1.10 -9.91
N GLU A 73 -0.15 -0.96 -11.04
CA GLU A 73 1.11 -1.63 -11.32
C GLU A 73 2.10 -0.61 -11.89
N SER A 74 3.34 -0.64 -11.40
CA SER A 74 4.41 0.24 -11.84
C SER A 74 5.73 -0.51 -11.85
N ALA A 75 6.25 -0.80 -13.05
CA ALA A 75 7.55 -1.42 -13.31
C ALA A 75 7.92 -2.56 -12.32
N GLY A 76 7.01 -3.53 -12.19
CA GLY A 76 7.24 -4.75 -11.40
C GLY A 76 6.81 -4.65 -9.93
N VAL A 77 6.27 -3.53 -9.45
CA VAL A 77 5.54 -3.48 -8.18
C VAL A 77 4.05 -3.27 -8.43
N ALA A 78 3.20 -3.87 -7.59
CA ALA A 78 1.76 -3.76 -7.76
C ALA A 78 1.02 -3.66 -6.42
N ALA A 79 -0.16 -3.08 -6.44
CA ALA A 79 -1.05 -3.05 -5.31
C ALA A 79 -2.52 -3.08 -5.74
N VAL A 80 -3.35 -3.66 -4.88
CA VAL A 80 -4.81 -3.76 -5.04
C VAL A 80 -5.46 -3.33 -3.73
N SER A 81 -6.51 -2.54 -3.83
CA SER A 81 -7.39 -2.17 -2.71
C SER A 81 -8.83 -2.46 -3.07
N ASP A 82 -9.57 -3.05 -2.14
CA ASP A 82 -10.99 -3.39 -2.29
C ASP A 82 -11.76 -2.97 -1.04
N ARG A 83 -12.97 -2.44 -1.23
CA ARG A 83 -13.86 -2.03 -0.13
C ARG A 83 -14.25 -3.22 0.77
N GLY A 84 -14.18 -4.44 0.25
CA GLY A 84 -14.74 -5.61 0.90
C GLY A 84 -16.27 -5.63 0.82
N LEU A 85 -16.87 -6.54 1.59
CA LEU A 85 -18.28 -6.88 1.53
C LEU A 85 -19.13 -6.12 2.54
N ARG A 86 -18.53 -5.54 3.58
CA ARG A 86 -19.27 -4.98 4.73
C ARG A 86 -19.16 -3.46 4.87
N HIS A 87 -18.03 -2.86 4.52
CA HIS A 87 -17.84 -1.40 4.65
C HIS A 87 -18.60 -0.64 3.57
N HIS A 88 -19.16 0.53 3.90
CA HIS A 88 -19.95 1.36 2.96
C HIS A 88 -19.10 2.28 2.08
N ARG A 89 -17.80 2.39 2.37
CA ARG A 89 -16.79 3.10 1.57
C ARG A 89 -15.43 2.42 1.78
N ASN A 90 -14.51 2.65 0.84
CA ASN A 90 -13.12 2.26 1.01
C ASN A 90 -12.33 3.41 1.64
N GLU A 91 -11.92 3.21 2.88
CA GLU A 91 -11.15 4.12 3.73
C GLU A 91 -9.64 3.89 3.58
N ASP A 92 -9.23 2.81 2.92
CA ASP A 92 -7.83 2.58 2.58
C ASP A 92 -7.36 3.45 1.40
N ALA A 93 -6.06 3.72 1.39
CA ALA A 93 -5.37 4.32 0.27
C ALA A 93 -3.97 3.70 0.10
N PHE A 94 -3.48 3.70 -1.14
CA PHE A 94 -2.14 3.24 -1.42
C PHE A 94 -1.52 3.94 -2.63
N THR A 95 -0.20 3.81 -2.74
CA THR A 95 0.53 4.10 -3.97
C THR A 95 1.69 3.13 -4.11
N VAL A 96 2.00 2.78 -5.35
CA VAL A 96 3.22 2.06 -5.74
C VAL A 96 3.87 2.85 -6.87
N ALA A 97 5.18 3.01 -6.78
CA ALA A 97 5.93 3.79 -7.75
C ALA A 97 7.35 3.29 -7.88
N THR A 98 7.96 3.66 -8.99
CA THR A 98 9.40 3.58 -9.17
C THR A 98 10.02 4.97 -9.18
N ALA A 99 11.26 5.02 -8.72
CA ALA A 99 12.07 6.21 -8.68
C ALA A 99 13.50 5.85 -9.09
N GLU A 100 14.30 6.88 -9.32
CA GLU A 100 15.73 6.75 -9.51
C GLU A 100 16.43 7.47 -8.37
N GLY A 101 17.45 6.83 -7.80
CA GLY A 101 18.37 7.47 -6.87
C GLY A 101 19.27 8.50 -7.58
N PRO A 102 20.13 9.22 -6.83
CA PRO A 102 21.01 10.25 -7.39
C PRO A 102 21.95 9.71 -8.49
N ASP A 103 22.33 8.44 -8.40
CA ASP A 103 23.20 7.77 -9.36
C ASP A 103 22.44 7.11 -10.53
N GLY A 104 21.13 7.38 -10.67
CA GLY A 104 20.25 6.72 -11.65
C GLY A 104 19.91 5.26 -11.29
N ALA A 105 20.29 4.80 -10.09
CA ALA A 105 19.97 3.46 -9.63
C ALA A 105 18.45 3.31 -9.44
N PRO A 106 17.83 2.22 -9.93
CA PRO A 106 16.40 2.01 -9.77
C PRO A 106 16.03 1.82 -8.30
N ALA A 107 14.92 2.43 -7.91
CA ALA A 107 14.29 2.26 -6.62
C ALA A 107 12.81 1.98 -6.83
N VAL A 108 12.25 1.15 -5.94
CA VAL A 108 10.80 0.94 -5.86
C VAL A 108 10.32 1.39 -4.50
N LEU A 109 9.10 1.93 -4.46
CA LEU A 109 8.46 2.33 -3.21
C LEU A 109 6.98 1.99 -3.19
N ALA A 110 6.48 1.80 -1.98
CA ALA A 110 5.06 1.70 -1.71
C ALA A 110 4.69 2.49 -0.46
N VAL A 111 3.49 3.04 -0.43
CA VAL A 111 2.85 3.59 0.76
C VAL A 111 1.45 3.02 0.84
N VAL A 112 1.06 2.52 2.00
CA VAL A 112 -0.27 1.99 2.30
C VAL A 112 -0.75 2.64 3.60
N CYS A 113 -1.96 3.16 3.60
CA CYS A 113 -2.60 3.75 4.76
C CYS A 113 -4.03 3.23 4.87
N ASP A 114 -4.44 2.87 6.08
CA ASP A 114 -5.82 2.53 6.44
C ASP A 114 -6.44 3.69 7.24
N GLY A 115 -7.60 4.18 6.81
CA GLY A 115 -8.31 5.24 7.50
C GLY A 115 -9.01 4.75 8.77
N VAL A 116 -8.77 5.39 9.92
CA VAL A 116 -9.38 4.96 11.19
C VAL A 116 -10.89 5.22 11.15
N SER A 117 -11.72 4.18 11.04
CA SER A 117 -13.17 4.32 10.83
C SER A 117 -13.93 5.11 11.90
N SER A 118 -13.38 5.24 13.11
CA SER A 118 -13.94 6.05 14.19
C SER A 118 -13.63 7.55 14.10
N SER A 119 -12.78 7.95 13.15
CA SER A 119 -12.42 9.33 12.87
C SER A 119 -13.35 10.00 11.85
N SER A 120 -13.34 11.33 11.81
CA SER A 120 -13.96 12.07 10.70
C SER A 120 -13.12 11.95 9.44
N ARG A 121 -13.74 11.74 8.27
CA ARG A 121 -13.05 11.75 6.96
C ARG A 121 -11.83 10.80 6.88
N PRO A 122 -11.95 9.53 7.32
CA PRO A 122 -10.84 8.58 7.34
C PRO A 122 -10.30 8.28 5.93
N ASP A 123 -11.19 8.27 4.94
CA ASP A 123 -10.87 8.07 3.54
C ASP A 123 -10.05 9.22 2.95
N GLU A 124 -10.27 10.46 3.40
CA GLU A 124 -9.43 11.62 3.03
C GLU A 124 -8.10 11.62 3.77
N ALA A 125 -8.08 11.18 5.04
CA ALA A 125 -6.86 11.07 5.84
C ALA A 125 -5.86 10.10 5.19
N SER A 126 -6.29 8.88 4.87
CA SER A 126 -5.43 7.88 4.24
C SER A 126 -4.91 8.35 2.87
N ALA A 127 -5.78 8.93 2.03
CA ALA A 127 -5.39 9.45 0.72
C ALA A 127 -4.37 10.60 0.82
N THR A 128 -4.60 11.53 1.74
CA THR A 128 -3.71 12.67 1.99
C THR A 128 -2.34 12.22 2.50
N ALA A 129 -2.31 11.24 3.41
CA ALA A 129 -1.09 10.64 3.94
C ALA A 129 -0.25 9.99 2.83
N VAL A 130 -0.89 9.16 1.98
CA VAL A 130 -0.24 8.48 0.85
C VAL A 130 0.41 9.49 -0.09
N THR A 131 -0.30 10.53 -0.49
CA THR A 131 0.22 11.55 -1.40
C THR A 131 1.41 12.29 -0.79
N ALA A 132 1.26 12.81 0.43
CA ALA A 132 2.32 13.59 1.08
C ALA A 132 3.59 12.77 1.34
N ALA A 133 3.43 11.51 1.77
CA ALA A 133 4.56 10.62 1.97
C ALA A 133 5.26 10.25 0.67
N ALA A 134 4.51 9.91 -0.39
CA ALA A 134 5.11 9.55 -1.67
C ALA A 134 5.96 10.70 -2.24
N ASP A 135 5.44 11.93 -2.20
CA ASP A 135 6.17 13.12 -2.65
C ASP A 135 7.44 13.33 -1.81
N SER A 136 7.36 13.16 -0.49
CA SER A 136 8.51 13.26 0.41
C SER A 136 9.56 12.19 0.13
N LEU A 137 9.15 10.92 -0.03
CA LEU A 137 10.05 9.79 -0.30
C LEU A 137 10.74 9.95 -1.65
N VAL A 138 10.02 10.30 -2.71
CA VAL A 138 10.60 10.52 -4.04
C VAL A 138 11.60 11.68 -4.02
N THR A 139 11.27 12.77 -3.33
CA THR A 139 12.17 13.92 -3.18
C THR A 139 13.44 13.53 -2.42
N ALA A 140 13.30 12.83 -1.30
CA ALA A 140 14.42 12.38 -0.47
C ALA A 140 15.32 11.39 -1.21
N LEU A 141 14.73 10.43 -1.92
CA LEU A 141 15.45 9.46 -2.76
C LEU A 141 16.28 10.13 -3.84
N ARG A 142 15.69 11.06 -4.61
CA ARG A 142 16.42 11.80 -5.66
C ARG A 142 17.54 12.67 -5.09
N ALA A 143 17.38 13.16 -3.87
CA ALA A 143 18.39 13.93 -3.17
C ALA A 143 19.49 13.08 -2.51
N GLY A 144 19.41 11.74 -2.60
CA GLY A 144 20.36 10.83 -1.95
C GLY A 144 20.32 10.91 -0.42
N ARG A 145 19.16 11.21 0.17
CA ARG A 145 18.98 11.18 1.63
C ARG A 145 19.20 9.77 2.16
N GLU A 146 19.73 9.69 3.38
CA GLU A 146 19.82 8.43 4.11
C GLU A 146 18.41 7.81 4.27
N PRO A 147 18.20 6.52 3.95
CA PRO A 147 16.87 5.91 3.92
C PRO A 147 16.06 6.04 5.22
N GLY A 148 16.67 5.83 6.38
CA GLY A 148 16.01 5.99 7.68
C GLY A 148 15.55 7.43 7.92
N GLN A 149 16.37 8.42 7.57
CA GLN A 149 15.99 9.83 7.60
C GLN A 149 14.85 10.13 6.61
N ALA A 150 14.95 9.65 5.37
CA ALA A 150 13.90 9.82 4.36
C ALA A 150 12.55 9.27 4.85
N MET A 151 12.58 8.14 5.54
CA MET A 151 11.40 7.49 6.12
C MET A 151 10.75 8.34 7.21
N ARG A 152 11.54 8.85 8.17
CA ARG A 152 11.04 9.75 9.22
C ARG A 152 10.50 11.07 8.66
N GLU A 153 11.16 11.63 7.64
CA GLU A 153 10.69 12.83 6.96
C GLU A 153 9.34 12.60 6.27
N ALA A 154 9.15 11.45 5.62
CA ALA A 154 7.90 11.07 4.97
C ALA A 154 6.75 10.85 5.95
N ILE A 155 7.00 10.16 7.07
CA ILE A 155 6.01 9.99 8.14
C ILE A 155 5.62 11.34 8.72
N GLY A 156 6.60 12.21 8.99
CA GLY A 156 6.33 13.56 9.46
C GLY A 156 5.55 14.41 8.43
N ALA A 157 5.81 14.24 7.14
CA ALA A 157 5.08 14.93 6.07
C ALA A 157 3.62 14.44 5.99
N ALA A 158 3.40 13.12 6.04
CA ALA A 158 2.08 12.52 6.07
C ALA A 158 1.29 13.00 7.30
N ASN A 159 1.89 12.95 8.50
CA ASN A 159 1.23 13.41 9.72
C ASN A 159 0.79 14.87 9.61
N ARG A 160 1.69 15.78 9.20
CA ARG A 160 1.34 17.20 9.02
C ARG A 160 0.21 17.42 8.03
N ALA A 161 0.19 16.65 6.94
CA ALA A 161 -0.84 16.76 5.91
C ALA A 161 -2.20 16.28 6.45
N VAL A 162 -2.24 15.17 7.18
CA VAL A 162 -3.46 14.65 7.82
C VAL A 162 -3.95 15.59 8.92
N SER A 163 -3.05 16.07 9.79
CA SER A 163 -3.42 17.03 10.85
C SER A 163 -4.02 18.32 10.29
N ALA A 164 -3.62 18.74 9.08
CA ALA A 164 -4.16 19.92 8.42
C ALA A 164 -5.63 19.77 8.00
N LEU A 165 -6.12 18.53 7.77
CA LEU A 165 -7.53 18.27 7.46
C LEU A 165 -8.45 18.66 8.63
N ALA A 166 -7.97 18.54 9.88
CA ALA A 166 -8.72 18.97 11.05
C ALA A 166 -8.86 20.51 11.13
N ALA A 167 -7.98 21.25 10.47
CA ALA A 167 -7.90 22.71 10.53
C ALA A 167 -8.61 23.42 9.37
N ASP A 168 -9.16 22.68 8.40
CA ASP A 168 -9.76 23.26 7.17
C ASP A 168 -11.15 23.89 7.37
N GLY A 169 -11.68 23.85 8.60
CA GLY A 169 -12.93 24.49 8.97
C GLY A 169 -14.18 23.72 8.55
N THR A 170 -14.03 22.52 7.99
CA THR A 170 -15.15 21.60 7.71
C THR A 170 -15.78 21.17 9.05
N PRO A 171 -17.09 21.36 9.25
CA PRO A 171 -17.73 20.95 10.50
C PRO A 171 -17.55 19.46 10.73
N ILE A 172 -16.97 19.11 11.89
CA ILE A 172 -16.96 17.74 12.39
C ILE A 172 -18.41 17.39 12.72
N GLU A 173 -19.01 16.46 11.97
CA GLU A 173 -20.37 15.98 12.26
C GLU A 173 -20.37 15.18 13.57
N GLY A 174 -21.17 15.63 14.54
CA GLY A 174 -21.30 14.99 15.85
C GLY A 174 -20.38 15.59 16.93
N ARG A 175 -20.90 15.69 18.16
CA ARG A 175 -20.21 16.32 19.31
C ARG A 175 -18.95 15.58 19.81
N HIS A 176 -18.58 14.45 19.20
CA HIS A 176 -17.54 13.52 19.66
C HIS A 176 -16.74 12.85 18.55
N SER A 177 -16.73 13.37 17.31
CA SER A 177 -15.94 12.72 16.25
C SER A 177 -14.46 13.08 16.39
N ASN A 178 -13.61 12.05 16.40
CA ASN A 178 -12.15 12.18 16.44
C ASN A 178 -11.65 12.91 15.18
N ALA A 179 -10.47 13.53 15.28
CA ALA A 179 -9.86 14.22 14.14
C ALA A 179 -9.55 13.21 13.02
N PRO A 180 -9.49 13.62 11.73
CA PRO A 180 -9.11 12.73 10.65
C PRO A 180 -7.82 11.98 10.96
N ALA A 181 -7.88 10.66 10.85
CA ALA A 181 -6.79 9.79 11.26
C ALA A 181 -6.64 8.57 10.35
N CYS A 182 -5.42 8.09 10.22
CA CYS A 182 -5.08 6.88 9.47
C CYS A 182 -3.83 6.20 10.01
N THR A 183 -3.68 4.90 9.75
CA THR A 183 -2.43 4.16 9.89
C THR A 183 -1.46 4.54 8.76
N TYR A 184 -0.24 4.01 8.83
CA TYR A 184 0.78 4.27 7.85
C TYR A 184 1.79 3.13 7.77
N VAL A 185 2.07 2.62 6.58
CA VAL A 185 3.30 1.89 6.26
C VAL A 185 3.84 2.40 4.94
N SER A 186 5.14 2.64 4.88
CA SER A 186 5.83 2.77 3.61
C SER A 186 7.11 1.97 3.54
N ALA A 187 7.51 1.64 2.33
CA ALA A 187 8.74 0.92 2.05
C ALA A 187 9.46 1.53 0.87
N ILE A 188 10.78 1.51 0.94
CA ILE A 188 11.70 1.79 -0.15
C ILE A 188 12.62 0.59 -0.30
N SER A 189 12.82 0.13 -1.54
CA SER A 189 13.95 -0.74 -1.89
C SER A 189 14.83 -0.03 -2.91
N ALA A 190 16.08 0.22 -2.54
CA ALA A 190 17.08 0.88 -3.37
C ALA A 190 18.46 0.30 -3.10
N ALA A 191 19.23 0.04 -4.15
CA ALA A 191 20.60 -0.50 -4.06
C ALA A 191 20.74 -1.79 -3.19
N GLY A 192 19.69 -2.62 -3.13
CA GLY A 192 19.66 -3.86 -2.34
C GLY A 192 19.39 -3.67 -0.84
N LEU A 193 19.13 -2.44 -0.40
CA LEU A 193 18.65 -2.14 0.95
C LEU A 193 17.16 -1.89 0.92
N VAL A 194 16.42 -2.59 1.78
CA VAL A 194 15.01 -2.35 2.04
C VAL A 194 14.90 -1.54 3.32
N THR A 195 14.14 -0.45 3.30
CA THR A 195 13.82 0.36 4.49
C THR A 195 12.31 0.53 4.58
N ILE A 196 11.76 0.30 5.76
CA ILE A 196 10.33 0.37 6.06
C ILE A 196 10.14 1.33 7.21
N GLY A 197 9.07 2.13 7.17
CA GLY A 197 8.62 2.90 8.32
C GLY A 197 7.11 2.82 8.47
N TRP A 198 6.65 2.82 9.71
CA TRP A 198 5.24 2.61 10.00
C TRP A 198 4.76 3.30 11.28
N VAL A 199 3.45 3.47 11.35
CA VAL A 199 2.65 3.91 12.49
C VAL A 199 1.29 3.21 12.41
N GLY A 200 0.83 2.60 13.50
CA GLY A 200 -0.42 1.83 13.53
C GLY A 200 -0.21 0.34 13.31
N ASP A 201 -1.21 -0.31 12.73
CA ASP A 201 -1.34 -1.78 12.61
C ASP A 201 -1.53 -2.26 11.16
N THR A 202 -1.29 -1.39 10.17
CA THR A 202 -0.93 -1.87 8.83
C THR A 202 0.42 -2.58 8.94
N ARG A 203 0.55 -3.76 8.31
CA ARG A 203 1.70 -4.64 8.50
C ARG A 203 2.52 -4.80 7.23
N ALA A 204 3.82 -5.01 7.41
CA ALA A 204 4.74 -5.47 6.38
C ALA A 204 5.32 -6.85 6.71
N TYR A 205 5.48 -7.68 5.68
CA TYR A 205 5.97 -9.06 5.76
C TYR A 205 7.03 -9.32 4.67
N TRP A 206 8.06 -10.08 5.02
CA TRP A 206 9.01 -10.66 4.08
C TRP A 206 8.59 -12.08 3.72
N ILE A 207 8.38 -12.36 2.44
CA ILE A 207 8.02 -13.69 1.94
C ILE A 207 9.08 -14.15 0.93
N PRO A 208 9.98 -15.08 1.31
CA PRO A 208 10.96 -15.66 0.39
C PRO A 208 10.32 -16.43 -0.78
N ASP A 209 11.02 -16.49 -1.91
CA ASP A 209 10.64 -17.36 -3.04
C ASP A 209 10.72 -18.84 -2.61
N ASP A 210 11.85 -19.23 -2.02
CA ASP A 210 12.06 -20.56 -1.43
C ASP A 210 11.74 -20.53 0.06
N ARG A 211 10.56 -21.06 0.38
CA ARG A 211 10.00 -21.10 1.74
C ARG A 211 10.46 -22.32 2.53
N GLU A 212 11.23 -23.22 1.93
CA GLU A 212 11.83 -24.38 2.63
C GLU A 212 13.19 -24.05 3.22
N SER A 213 13.97 -23.22 2.52
CA SER A 213 15.29 -22.78 2.96
C SER A 213 15.29 -21.44 3.68
N ALA A 214 14.28 -20.59 3.43
CA ALA A 214 14.12 -19.31 4.11
C ALA A 214 12.72 -19.13 4.72
N GLU A 215 12.67 -18.63 5.96
CA GLU A 215 11.43 -18.46 6.72
C GLU A 215 10.74 -17.12 6.38
N PRO A 216 9.42 -17.12 6.13
CA PRO A 216 8.62 -15.90 6.08
C PRO A 216 8.62 -15.16 7.43
N TYR A 217 8.66 -13.82 7.42
CA TYR A 217 8.79 -13.05 8.65
C TYR A 217 7.93 -11.78 8.66
N ARG A 218 7.34 -11.42 9.80
CA ARG A 218 6.63 -10.13 9.99
C ARG A 218 7.65 -9.05 10.36
N LEU A 219 7.71 -7.98 9.57
CA LEU A 219 8.73 -6.92 9.70
C LEU A 219 8.28 -5.75 10.59
N THR A 220 7.02 -5.74 11.00
CA THR A 220 6.36 -4.65 11.72
C THR A 220 5.83 -5.14 13.07
N GLU A 221 5.72 -4.22 14.02
CA GLU A 221 5.06 -4.42 15.30
C GLU A 221 3.90 -3.43 15.37
N ASP A 222 2.70 -3.92 15.67
CA ASP A 222 1.49 -3.08 15.67
C ASP A 222 1.54 -2.09 16.82
N ASP A 223 1.18 -0.83 16.57
CA ASP A 223 0.87 0.12 17.63
C ASP A 223 -0.51 -0.19 18.22
N SER A 224 -0.63 -1.31 18.94
CA SER A 224 -1.88 -1.78 19.55
C SER A 224 -1.80 -1.80 21.08
N TRP A 225 -2.96 -1.82 21.74
CA TRP A 225 -3.03 -1.91 23.20
C TRP A 225 -2.33 -3.17 23.70
N ALA A 226 -2.52 -4.32 23.04
CA ALA A 226 -1.83 -5.56 23.43
C ALA A 226 -0.31 -5.41 23.32
N ALA A 227 0.19 -4.93 22.17
CA ALA A 227 1.62 -4.72 21.95
C ALA A 227 2.22 -3.79 23.02
N ARG A 228 1.54 -2.69 23.34
CA ARG A 228 1.98 -1.76 24.41
C ARG A 228 2.01 -2.41 25.79
N MET A 229 1.02 -3.22 26.15
CA MET A 229 1.00 -3.89 27.46
C MET A 229 2.14 -4.92 27.59
N VAL A 230 2.45 -5.63 26.50
CA VAL A 230 3.55 -6.59 26.44
C VAL A 230 4.90 -5.88 26.49
N ALA A 231 5.10 -4.85 25.66
CA ALA A 231 6.34 -4.06 25.62
C ALA A 231 6.63 -3.38 26.97
N ALA A 232 5.60 -2.88 27.65
CA ALA A 232 5.70 -2.31 29.00
C ALA A 232 5.88 -3.36 30.12
N LYS A 233 5.86 -4.66 29.79
CA LYS A 233 5.91 -5.79 30.73
C LYS A 233 4.82 -5.74 31.80
N LEU A 234 3.67 -5.16 31.45
CA LEU A 234 2.51 -5.05 32.34
C LEU A 234 1.60 -6.27 32.25
N MET A 235 1.63 -7.00 31.12
CA MET A 235 0.87 -8.23 30.90
C MET A 235 1.70 -9.24 30.11
N ALA A 236 1.39 -10.54 30.28
CA ALA A 236 1.96 -11.58 29.42
C ALA A 236 1.31 -11.51 28.03
N GLU A 237 2.06 -11.92 27.00
CA GLU A 237 1.62 -11.86 25.59
C GLU A 237 0.27 -12.55 25.36
N ALA A 238 0.14 -13.81 25.77
CA ALA A 238 -1.12 -14.55 25.61
C ALA A 238 -2.30 -13.92 26.36
N GLU A 239 -2.04 -13.20 27.47
CA GLU A 239 -3.08 -12.51 28.23
C GLU A 239 -3.50 -11.20 27.53
N ALA A 240 -2.51 -10.43 27.05
CA ALA A 240 -2.74 -9.17 26.36
C ALA A 240 -3.52 -9.36 25.06
N TYR A 241 -3.18 -10.38 24.27
CA TYR A 241 -3.87 -10.71 23.01
C TYR A 241 -5.24 -11.39 23.21
N ALA A 242 -5.55 -11.86 24.42
CA ALA A 242 -6.88 -12.37 24.77
C ALA A 242 -7.85 -11.28 25.28
N ASP A 243 -7.37 -10.07 25.56
CA ASP A 243 -8.20 -8.96 26.03
C ASP A 243 -9.10 -8.45 24.89
N PRO A 244 -10.37 -8.07 25.16
CA PRO A 244 -11.25 -7.48 24.14
C PRO A 244 -10.69 -6.22 23.46
N ARG A 245 -9.72 -5.54 24.08
CA ARG A 245 -9.05 -4.35 23.55
C ARG A 245 -7.76 -4.68 22.81
N ALA A 246 -7.39 -5.95 22.63
CA ALA A 246 -6.08 -6.34 22.12
C ALA A 246 -5.67 -5.58 20.84
N HIS A 247 -6.61 -5.50 19.89
CA HIS A 247 -6.43 -4.86 18.59
C HIS A 247 -6.78 -3.36 18.58
N ALA A 248 -7.06 -2.75 19.74
CA ALA A 248 -7.32 -1.32 19.79
C ALA A 248 -6.04 -0.57 19.42
N ILE A 249 -6.09 0.21 18.34
CA ILE A 249 -4.97 1.02 17.87
C ILE A 249 -4.59 2.09 18.89
N THR A 250 -3.28 2.32 19.03
CA THR A 250 -2.67 3.23 19.99
C THR A 250 -1.67 4.19 19.37
N GLY A 251 -1.41 4.07 18.07
CA GLY A 251 -0.62 4.99 17.25
C GLY A 251 -1.27 5.19 15.89
N TRP A 252 -1.39 6.44 15.45
CA TRP A 252 -1.96 6.82 14.15
C TRP A 252 -1.40 8.17 13.70
N LEU A 253 -1.58 8.51 12.43
CA LEU A 253 -1.37 9.86 11.91
C LEU A 253 -2.63 10.68 12.14
N GLY A 254 -2.52 11.91 12.64
CA GLY A 254 -3.69 12.73 12.98
C GLY A 254 -3.35 13.99 13.78
N ALA A 255 -4.30 14.90 13.90
CA ALA A 255 -4.13 16.10 14.74
C ALA A 255 -4.19 15.79 16.26
N ASP A 256 -4.81 14.66 16.61
CA ASP A 256 -4.96 14.13 17.96
C ASP A 256 -3.95 13.02 18.29
N ALA A 257 -3.00 12.75 17.39
CA ALA A 257 -1.89 11.85 17.65
C ALA A 257 -0.96 12.48 18.70
N GLU A 258 -0.99 11.95 19.92
CA GLU A 258 -0.05 12.32 20.98
C GLU A 258 1.32 11.69 20.70
N ASP A 259 2.38 12.50 20.69
CA ASP A 259 3.78 12.07 20.57
C ASP A 259 4.04 10.99 19.51
N LEU A 260 3.90 11.37 18.23
CA LEU A 260 4.23 10.51 17.10
C LEU A 260 5.68 9.99 17.22
N ASP A 261 5.82 8.69 17.46
CA ASP A 261 7.11 7.97 17.49
C ASP A 261 7.18 7.00 16.30
N PRO A 262 7.75 7.43 15.16
CA PRO A 262 7.79 6.61 13.95
C PRO A 262 8.71 5.41 14.11
N HIS A 263 8.21 4.22 13.83
CA HIS A 263 9.05 3.04 13.72
C HIS A 263 9.78 3.04 12.38
N THR A 264 11.05 2.62 12.38
CA THR A 264 11.81 2.40 11.15
C THR A 264 12.69 1.17 11.26
N VAL A 265 12.76 0.38 10.19
CA VAL A 265 13.65 -0.77 10.08
C VAL A 265 14.30 -0.81 8.70
N SER A 266 15.57 -1.18 8.64
CA SER A 266 16.28 -1.45 7.39
C SER A 266 16.89 -2.84 7.44
N PHE A 267 16.91 -3.52 6.29
CA PHE A 267 17.54 -4.82 6.13
C PHE A 267 17.95 -5.07 4.68
N THR A 268 18.91 -5.98 4.49
CA THR A 268 19.35 -6.44 3.17
C THR A 268 18.96 -7.91 3.00
N PRO A 269 17.97 -8.24 2.15
CA PRO A 269 17.60 -9.62 1.92
C PRO A 269 18.78 -10.42 1.32
N HIS A 270 18.97 -11.65 1.83
CA HIS A 270 20.01 -12.57 1.35
C HIS A 270 19.52 -13.54 0.27
N VAL A 271 18.20 -13.69 0.16
CA VAL A 271 17.51 -14.51 -0.84
C VAL A 271 16.49 -13.64 -1.57
N PRO A 272 16.10 -14.01 -2.79
CA PRO A 272 15.00 -13.33 -3.44
C PRO A 272 13.65 -13.60 -2.75
N GLY A 273 12.73 -12.66 -2.90
CA GLY A 273 11.38 -12.78 -2.38
C GLY A 273 10.52 -11.56 -2.70
N VAL A 274 9.41 -11.44 -1.99
CA VAL A 274 8.55 -10.26 -2.03
C VAL A 274 8.43 -9.62 -0.66
N LEU A 275 8.48 -8.29 -0.64
CA LEU A 275 7.96 -7.51 0.47
C LEU A 275 6.46 -7.32 0.24
N LEU A 276 5.67 -7.77 1.21
CA LEU A 276 4.21 -7.65 1.22
C LEU A 276 3.82 -6.59 2.25
N ILE A 277 3.01 -5.60 1.88
CA ILE A 277 2.38 -4.66 2.81
C ILE A 277 0.87 -4.88 2.74
N CYS A 278 0.20 -4.99 3.88
CA CYS A 278 -1.24 -5.16 3.91
C CYS A 278 -1.91 -4.52 5.14
N THR A 279 -3.15 -4.08 4.93
CA THR A 279 -4.05 -3.61 5.99
C THR A 279 -4.67 -4.79 6.75
N ASP A 280 -5.38 -4.49 7.84
CA ASP A 280 -6.00 -5.50 8.71
C ASP A 280 -7.10 -6.31 8.00
N GLY A 281 -7.71 -5.75 6.96
CA GLY A 281 -8.61 -6.47 6.08
C GLY A 281 -8.00 -7.71 5.44
N LEU A 282 -6.66 -7.81 5.32
CA LEU A 282 -6.00 -9.07 4.94
C LEU A 282 -5.53 -9.87 6.15
N TRP A 283 -4.72 -9.26 7.03
CA TRP A 283 -4.00 -10.04 8.05
C TRP A 283 -4.92 -10.62 9.12
N ASN A 284 -6.13 -10.08 9.32
CA ASN A 284 -7.16 -10.71 10.17
C ASN A 284 -7.58 -12.11 9.70
N TYR A 285 -7.36 -12.45 8.42
CA TYR A 285 -7.65 -13.79 7.86
C TYR A 285 -6.41 -14.70 7.78
N ALA A 286 -5.22 -14.13 7.92
CA ALA A 286 -3.94 -14.82 7.87
C ALA A 286 -2.89 -13.97 8.62
N GLU A 287 -2.76 -14.22 9.92
CA GLU A 287 -1.97 -13.34 10.80
C GLU A 287 -0.46 -13.63 10.72
N ALA A 288 -0.11 -14.93 10.78
CA ALA A 288 1.27 -15.38 10.77
C ALA A 288 1.87 -15.25 9.36
N ALA A 289 3.16 -14.92 9.29
CA ALA A 289 3.87 -14.81 8.03
C ALA A 289 3.84 -16.13 7.23
N THR A 290 3.85 -17.27 7.92
CA THR A 290 3.70 -18.61 7.33
C THR A 290 2.32 -18.85 6.73
N ASP A 291 1.25 -18.34 7.36
CA ASP A 291 -0.12 -18.44 6.84
C ASP A 291 -0.25 -17.62 5.55
N LEU A 292 0.21 -16.35 5.57
CA LEU A 292 0.23 -15.51 4.37
C LEU A 292 1.09 -16.12 3.27
N ALA A 293 2.27 -16.64 3.61
CA ALA A 293 3.13 -17.32 2.65
C ALA A 293 2.41 -18.48 1.96
N SER A 294 1.52 -19.22 2.63
CA SER A 294 0.76 -20.29 1.98
C SER A 294 -0.19 -19.82 0.86
N VAL A 295 -0.61 -18.56 0.90
CA VAL A 295 -1.53 -17.93 -0.07
C VAL A 295 -0.77 -17.15 -1.16
N VAL A 296 0.40 -16.60 -0.83
CA VAL A 296 1.25 -15.89 -1.78
C VAL A 296 1.66 -16.83 -2.92
N ARG A 297 1.40 -16.41 -4.16
CA ARG A 297 1.71 -17.18 -5.36
C ARG A 297 3.22 -17.45 -5.49
N ALA A 298 3.57 -18.58 -6.10
CA ALA A 298 4.97 -18.94 -6.34
C ALA A 298 5.67 -18.01 -7.37
N ASP A 299 4.89 -17.40 -8.27
CA ASP A 299 5.34 -16.46 -9.28
C ASP A 299 5.19 -14.99 -8.85
N ALA A 300 5.06 -14.71 -7.55
CA ALA A 300 4.75 -13.37 -7.03
C ALA A 300 5.74 -12.28 -7.43
N ARG A 301 6.99 -12.66 -7.70
CA ARG A 301 8.01 -11.73 -8.19
C ARG A 301 7.84 -11.33 -9.65
N THR A 302 7.28 -12.20 -10.48
CA THR A 302 7.06 -11.94 -11.91
C THR A 302 5.63 -11.48 -12.18
N GLU A 303 4.68 -11.86 -11.32
CA GLU A 303 3.26 -11.55 -11.41
C GLU A 303 2.75 -10.90 -10.11
N PRO A 304 3.29 -9.72 -9.73
CA PRO A 304 2.95 -9.05 -8.46
C PRO A 304 1.48 -8.63 -8.42
N LEU A 305 0.92 -8.15 -9.54
CA LEU A 305 -0.49 -7.77 -9.60
C LEU A 305 -1.43 -8.98 -9.46
N ALA A 306 -1.10 -10.11 -10.10
CA ALA A 306 -1.87 -11.33 -9.94
C ALA A 306 -1.84 -11.83 -8.48
N THR A 307 -0.71 -11.64 -7.79
CA THR A 307 -0.56 -11.97 -6.37
C THR A 307 -1.40 -11.07 -5.48
N ALA A 308 -1.35 -9.75 -5.70
CA ALA A 308 -2.17 -8.81 -4.95
C ALA A 308 -3.67 -9.10 -5.12
N ARG A 309 -4.11 -9.39 -6.36
CA ARG A 309 -5.50 -9.82 -6.65
C ARG A 309 -5.89 -11.11 -5.92
N GLU A 310 -5.01 -12.11 -5.88
CA GLU A 310 -5.27 -13.38 -5.21
C GLU A 310 -5.42 -13.21 -3.71
N LEU A 311 -4.57 -12.38 -3.09
CA LEU A 311 -4.64 -12.08 -1.65
C LEU A 311 -5.91 -11.30 -1.29
N VAL A 312 -6.29 -10.31 -2.11
CA VAL A 312 -7.56 -9.59 -1.93
C VAL A 312 -8.74 -10.54 -2.07
N ARG A 313 -8.74 -11.40 -3.10
CA ARG A 313 -9.79 -12.41 -3.28
C ARG A 313 -9.88 -13.34 -2.08
N PHE A 314 -8.75 -13.83 -1.58
CA PHE A 314 -8.69 -14.66 -0.39
C PHE A 314 -9.38 -14.03 0.82
N ALA A 315 -9.12 -12.73 1.08
CA ALA A 315 -9.77 -12.01 2.19
C ALA A 315 -11.27 -11.80 1.96
N VAL A 316 -11.67 -11.43 0.73
CA VAL A 316 -13.09 -11.25 0.35
C VAL A 316 -13.87 -12.57 0.53
N GLU A 317 -13.32 -13.70 0.06
CA GLU A 317 -13.96 -15.02 0.15
C GLU A 317 -14.10 -15.51 1.60
N ARG A 318 -13.26 -15.03 2.52
CA ARG A 318 -13.32 -15.38 3.95
C ARG A 318 -14.22 -14.47 4.79
N GLY A 319 -14.81 -13.45 4.17
CA GLY A 319 -15.83 -12.62 4.81
C GLY A 319 -15.81 -11.17 4.34
N GLY A 320 -14.65 -10.66 3.89
CA GLY A 320 -14.49 -9.28 3.43
C GLY A 320 -15.04 -8.26 4.44
N HIS A 321 -14.77 -8.49 5.72
CA HIS A 321 -15.30 -7.69 6.82
C HIS A 321 -14.79 -6.25 6.88
N ASP A 322 -13.58 -5.99 6.37
CA ASP A 322 -12.97 -4.66 6.31
C ASP A 322 -12.56 -4.28 4.88
N ASN A 323 -12.07 -3.06 4.70
CA ASN A 323 -11.30 -2.64 3.54
C ASN A 323 -9.99 -3.43 3.46
N ILE A 324 -9.64 -3.88 2.26
CA ILE A 324 -8.53 -4.79 2.05
C ILE A 324 -7.56 -4.15 1.08
N THR A 325 -6.36 -3.82 1.54
CA THR A 325 -5.30 -3.28 0.68
C THR A 325 -4.04 -4.10 0.79
N VAL A 326 -3.44 -4.40 -0.37
CA VAL A 326 -2.30 -5.30 -0.51
C VAL A 326 -1.33 -4.73 -1.52
N ALA A 327 -0.08 -4.48 -1.11
CA ALA A 327 1.02 -4.10 -2.00
C ALA A 327 2.09 -5.19 -2.03
N VAL A 328 2.54 -5.56 -3.24
CA VAL A 328 3.53 -6.60 -3.49
C VAL A 328 4.73 -5.98 -4.20
N LEU A 329 5.89 -6.04 -3.55
CA LEU A 329 7.15 -5.51 -4.07
C LEU A 329 8.15 -6.66 -4.24
N PRO A 330 8.43 -7.09 -5.48
CA PRO A 330 9.50 -8.04 -5.78
C PRO A 330 10.87 -7.45 -5.44
N ILE A 331 11.66 -8.19 -4.65
CA ILE A 331 12.98 -7.77 -4.22
C ILE A 331 14.01 -8.84 -4.60
N ASP A 332 15.07 -8.40 -5.27
CA ASP A 332 16.27 -9.18 -5.50
C ASP A 332 17.34 -8.88 -4.42
N PRO A 333 18.11 -9.89 -3.98
CA PRO A 333 19.28 -9.63 -3.16
C PRO A 333 20.32 -8.83 -3.96
N PRO A 334 21.14 -7.99 -3.33
CA PRO A 334 22.17 -7.24 -4.03
C PRO A 334 23.19 -8.17 -4.73
N ALA A 335 23.57 -7.83 -5.95
CA ALA A 335 24.50 -8.62 -6.77
C ALA A 335 25.92 -8.77 -6.17
N ALA A 336 26.30 -7.88 -5.25
CA ALA A 336 27.50 -7.97 -4.44
C ALA A 336 27.10 -7.75 -2.98
N ARG A 337 27.64 -8.53 -2.03
CA ARG A 337 27.51 -8.27 -0.60
C ARG A 337 28.05 -6.86 -0.33
N ALA A 338 27.16 -5.89 -0.17
CA ALA A 338 27.55 -4.57 0.24
C ALA A 338 28.22 -4.68 1.62
N THR A 339 29.38 -4.06 1.79
CA THR A 339 29.99 -3.85 3.09
C THR A 339 29.21 -2.73 3.79
N HIS A 340 27.99 -3.01 4.21
CA HIS A 340 27.24 -2.15 5.12
C HIS A 340 27.26 -2.83 6.48
N ASP A 341 27.40 -2.05 7.55
CA ASP A 341 27.25 -2.59 8.89
C ASP A 341 25.84 -3.18 9.01
N ALA A 342 25.79 -4.48 9.31
CA ALA A 342 24.58 -5.21 9.61
C ALA A 342 23.68 -4.39 10.54
N THR A 343 22.46 -4.10 10.08
CA THR A 343 21.42 -3.53 10.95
C THR A 343 20.68 -4.67 11.65
N VAL A 344 19.92 -4.35 12.70
CA VAL A 344 19.37 -5.28 13.73
C VAL A 344 18.53 -6.46 13.18
N LEU A 345 18.21 -6.47 11.88
CA LEU A 345 17.63 -7.58 11.15
C LEU A 345 18.52 -8.01 9.98
N ASP A 346 19.77 -8.38 10.26
CA ASP A 346 20.40 -9.50 9.53
C ASP A 346 19.52 -10.71 9.84
N VAL A 347 18.53 -11.03 9.00
CA VAL A 347 17.72 -12.25 9.18
C VAL A 347 18.68 -13.44 9.03
N PRO A 348 19.15 -14.03 10.14
CA PRO A 348 20.18 -15.04 10.07
C PRO A 348 19.43 -16.34 9.79
N LEU A 349 19.56 -16.90 8.59
CA LEU A 349 19.16 -18.29 8.36
C LEU A 349 20.35 -19.17 8.02
N PRO A 350 21.24 -19.46 8.97
CA PRO A 350 21.81 -20.79 9.07
C PRO A 350 20.88 -21.66 9.92
N ARG A 351 20.39 -22.77 9.32
CA ARG A 351 19.82 -23.89 10.09
C ARG A 351 20.74 -24.20 11.27
N ALA A 352 20.17 -24.43 12.45
CA ALA A 352 20.88 -25.06 13.55
C ALA A 352 21.55 -26.35 13.02
N ALA A 353 22.87 -26.33 12.91
CA ALA A 353 23.66 -27.50 12.61
C ALA A 353 24.24 -28.03 13.93
N ASP A 354 23.84 -29.27 14.21
CA ASP A 354 24.42 -30.23 15.16
C ASP A 354 24.17 -30.01 16.67
N PRO A 355 23.33 -30.84 17.34
CA PRO A 355 23.15 -30.80 18.79
C PRO A 355 24.38 -31.23 19.60
N ASP A 356 25.49 -31.66 18.96
CA ASP A 356 26.71 -32.13 19.64
C ASP A 356 27.91 -31.17 19.58
N ALA A 357 27.75 -29.92 19.11
CA ALA A 357 28.85 -28.96 19.07
C ALA A 357 29.13 -28.33 20.45
N THR A 358 29.93 -28.99 21.28
CA THR A 358 30.47 -28.40 22.52
C THR A 358 31.40 -27.21 22.23
N ILE A 359 31.03 -26.02 22.70
CA ILE A 359 31.85 -24.80 22.66
C ILE A 359 32.92 -24.87 23.76
N PRO A 360 34.23 -24.70 23.47
CA PRO A 360 35.25 -24.67 24.51
C PRO A 360 35.20 -23.34 25.28
N LEU A 361 35.04 -23.41 26.60
CA LEU A 361 35.14 -22.26 27.50
C LEU A 361 36.57 -21.68 27.45
N ARG A 362 36.70 -20.43 27.02
CA ARG A 362 37.93 -19.64 27.18
C ARG A 362 38.20 -19.40 28.66
N GLN A 363 39.38 -19.81 29.12
CA GLN A 363 39.89 -19.47 30.46
C GLN A 363 40.07 -17.95 30.59
N VAL A 364 39.49 -17.40 31.66
CA VAL A 364 39.72 -16.02 32.10
C VAL A 364 41.11 -15.95 32.73
N ALA A 365 41.98 -15.08 32.22
CA ALA A 365 43.28 -14.80 32.82
C ALA A 365 43.08 -13.92 34.07
N GLU A 366 43.63 -14.37 35.21
CA GLU A 366 43.71 -13.57 36.44
C GLU A 366 44.67 -12.38 36.27
N PRO A 367 44.38 -11.21 36.86
CA PRO A 367 45.30 -10.08 36.83
C PRO A 367 46.47 -10.30 37.81
N ALA A 368 47.68 -10.02 37.32
CA ALA A 368 48.92 -10.09 38.09
C ALA A 368 48.94 -9.08 39.24
N ARG A 369 49.38 -9.53 40.42
CA ARG A 369 49.65 -8.70 41.60
C ARG A 369 50.92 -7.89 41.39
N THR A 370 50.88 -6.62 41.80
CA THR A 370 52.01 -5.88 42.38
C THR A 370 51.52 -5.06 43.56
#